data_AF-A0A820V649-F1
#
_entry.id   AF-A0A820V649-F1
#
_cell.length_a   1.000
_cell.length_b   1.000
_cell.length_c   1.000
_cell.angle_alpha   90.00
_cell.angle_beta   90.00
_cell.angle_gamma   90.00
#
_symmetry.space_group_name_H-M   'P 1'
#
loop_
_entity.id
_entity.type
_entity.pdbx_description
1 polymer ?
#
loop_
_entity_poly.entity_id
_entity_poly.type
_entity_poly.pdbx_seq_one_letter_code
_entity_poly.pdbx_strand_id
1 'polypeptide(L)' 'ACCGSQAYYTSSSACCLGVIKAGNACCGRQGYYTSTSTCCNGVILAGNACCGSQAYYTSSQICCNGIIKAGSVC' A
#
# COMPACT_ATOMS: atom_id res chain seq x y z
N ALA A 1 1.48 -18.35 6.18
CA ALA A 1 0.68 -18.47 4.93
C ALA A 1 1.50 -19.20 3.88
N CYS A 2 0.88 -19.69 2.81
CA CYS A 2 1.57 -20.43 1.76
C CYS A 2 1.42 -19.69 0.43
N CYS A 3 2.50 -19.61 -0.34
CA CYS A 3 2.54 -19.06 -1.68
C CYS A 3 3.00 -20.18 -2.62
N GLY A 4 2.05 -20.84 -3.28
CA GLY A 4 2.34 -22.10 -3.98
C GLY A 4 2.83 -23.16 -3.00
N SER A 5 4.04 -23.67 -3.21
CA SER A 5 4.68 -24.68 -2.35
C SER A 5 5.56 -24.10 -1.22
N GLN A 6 5.72 -22.77 -1.15
CA GLN A 6 6.58 -22.12 -0.16
C GLN A 6 5.76 -21.51 0.98
N ALA A 7 6.12 -21.86 2.22
CA ALA A 7 5.59 -21.20 3.41
C ALA A 7 6.29 -19.85 3.63
N TYR A 8 5.53 -18.85 4.09
CA TYR A 8 6.04 -17.54 4.43
C TYR A 8 5.31 -16.93 5.63
N TYR A 9 5.99 -15.99 6.29
CA TYR A 9 5.45 -15.22 7.40
C TYR A 9 4.65 -14.03 6.88
N THR A 10 3.37 -13.95 7.19
CA THR A 10 2.47 -12.85 6.78
C THR A 10 2.83 -11.50 7.42
N SER A 11 3.64 -11.51 8.47
CA SER A 11 4.12 -10.31 9.15
C SER A 11 5.21 -9.57 8.36
N SER A 12 6.03 -10.30 7.59
CA SER A 12 7.18 -9.74 6.89
C SER A 12 7.17 -9.99 5.38
N SER A 13 6.31 -10.90 4.91
CA SER A 13 6.22 -11.31 3.51
C SER A 13 4.77 -11.45 3.05
N ALA A 14 4.55 -11.22 1.75
CA ALA A 14 3.27 -11.35 1.08
C ALA A 14 3.44 -12.13 -0.23
N CYS A 15 2.42 -12.90 -0.61
CA CYS A 15 2.40 -13.65 -1.87
C CYS A 15 1.80 -12.77 -2.97
N CYS A 16 2.63 -12.23 -3.85
CA CYS A 16 2.20 -11.36 -4.94
C CYS A 16 2.33 -12.11 -6.27
N LEU A 17 1.19 -12.46 -6.89
CA LEU A 17 1.12 -13.19 -8.16
C LEU A 17 1.99 -14.48 -8.17
N GLY A 18 1.94 -15.24 -7.08
CA GLY A 18 2.67 -16.51 -6.95
C GLY A 18 4.15 -16.36 -6.57
N VAL A 19 4.62 -15.15 -6.30
CA VAL A 19 5.99 -14.89 -5.84
C VAL A 19 5.96 -14.27 -4.45
N ILE A 20 6.75 -14.82 -3.52
CA ILE A 20 6.91 -14.23 -2.19
C ILE A 20 7.72 -12.94 -2.31
N LYS A 21 7.17 -11.86 -1.77
CA LYS A 21 7.81 -10.54 -1.70
C LYS A 21 7.86 -10.05 -0.26
N ALA A 22 8.86 -9.24 0.06
CA ALA A 22 8.93 -8.55 1.34
C ALA A 22 7.78 -7.54 1.46
N GLY A 23 7.15 -7.48 2.63
CA GLY A 23 5.95 -6.68 2.86
C GLY A 23 4.80 -7.49 3.44
N ASN A 24 3.70 -6.83 3.77
CA ASN A 24 2.47 -7.47 4.24
C ASN A 24 1.31 -7.28 3.25
N ALA A 25 1.52 -6.53 2.17
CA ALA A 25 0.56 -6.33 1.09
C ALA A 25 1.25 -6.35 -0.28
N CYS A 26 0.43 -6.46 -1.33
CA CYS A 26 0.88 -6.53 -2.71
C CYS A 26 0.34 -5.37 -3.54
N CYS A 27 1.21 -4.76 -4.34
CA CYS A 27 0.87 -3.80 -5.37
C CYS A 27 1.29 -4.42 -6.71
N GLY A 28 0.37 -5.11 -7.37
CA GLY A 28 0.68 -5.92 -8.54
C GLY A 28 1.70 -7.03 -8.22
N ARG A 29 2.90 -6.95 -8.82
CA ARG A 29 4.00 -7.93 -8.61
C ARG A 29 4.98 -7.52 -7.50
N GLN A 30 4.77 -6.36 -6.87
CA GLN A 30 5.65 -5.84 -5.82
C GLN A 30 5.00 -6.01 -4.45
N GLY A 31 5.79 -6.42 -3.46
CA GLY A 31 5.37 -6.41 -2.06
C GLY A 31 5.72 -5.08 -1.40
N TYR A 32 4.91 -4.64 -0.45
CA TYR A 32 5.16 -3.44 0.34
C TYR A 32 4.61 -3.58 1.75
N TYR A 33 5.08 -2.70 2.65
CA TYR A 33 4.59 -2.62 4.02
C TYR A 33 3.51 -1.54 4.11
N THR A 34 2.29 -1.93 4.49
CA THR A 34 1.16 -1.00 4.68
C THR A 34 1.38 -0.01 5.83
N SER A 35 2.40 -0.24 6.66
CA SER A 35 2.79 0.68 7.74
C SER A 35 3.50 1.94 7.23
N THR A 36 4.14 1.88 6.07
CA THR A 36 4.93 3.00 5.52
C THR A 36 4.45 3.47 4.16
N SER A 37 3.82 2.58 3.39
CA SER A 37 3.45 2.81 2.00
C SER A 37 2.05 2.29 1.70
N THR A 38 1.47 2.78 0.62
CA THR A 38 0.19 2.33 0.08
C THR A 38 0.29 2.13 -1.44
N CYS A 39 -0.62 1.36 -2.01
CA CYS A 39 -0.67 1.09 -3.44
C CYS A 39 -1.78 1.95 -4.08
N CYS A 40 -1.40 2.96 -4.86
CA CYS A 40 -2.35 3.79 -5.60
C CYS A 40 -2.17 3.57 -7.10
N ASN A 41 -3.21 3.10 -7.79
CA ASN A 41 -3.18 2.82 -9.23
C ASN A 41 -1.99 1.94 -9.67
N GLY A 42 -1.64 0.93 -8.87
CA GLY A 42 -0.53 0.01 -9.18
C GLY A 42 0.87 0.57 -8.90
N VAL A 43 0.98 1.75 -8.29
CA VAL A 43 2.25 2.34 -7.85
C VAL A 43 2.31 2.34 -6.33
N ILE A 44 3.43 1.86 -5.78
CA ILE A 44 3.70 1.94 -4.33
C ILE A 44 4.19 3.35 -4.03
N LEU A 45 3.48 4.04 -3.15
CA LEU A 45 3.76 5.41 -2.76
C LEU A 45 3.77 5.54 -1.23
N ALA A 46 4.55 6.47 -0.72
CA ALA A 46 4.62 6.75 0.71
C ALA A 46 3.30 7.41 1.18
N GLY A 47 2.65 6.81 2.17
CA GLY A 47 1.32 7.24 2.63
C GLY A 47 0.48 6.06 3.10
N ASN A 48 -0.71 6.38 3.61
CA ASN A 48 -1.66 5.38 4.14
C ASN A 48 -3.03 5.42 3.44
N ALA A 49 -3.28 6.41 2.58
CA ALA A 49 -4.48 6.51 1.76
C ALA A 49 -4.14 7.03 0.35
N CYS A 50 -5.05 6.76 -0.59
CA CYS A 50 -4.93 7.20 -1.98
C CYS A 50 -5.95 8.29 -2.29
N CYS A 51 -5.50 9.34 -2.97
CA CYS A 51 -6.33 10.36 -3.58
C CYS A 51 -6.06 10.32 -5.10
N GLY A 52 -6.91 9.58 -5.82
CA GLY A 52 -6.64 9.27 -7.23
C GLY A 52 -5.37 8.45 -7.40
N SER A 53 -4.38 8.97 -8.15
CA SER A 53 -3.07 8.34 -8.39
C SER A 53 -1.98 8.75 -7.40
N GLN A 54 -2.28 9.59 -6.42
CA GLN A 54 -1.33 10.04 -5.40
C GLN A 54 -1.63 9.41 -4.04
N ALA A 55 -0.59 9.13 -3.27
CA ALA A 55 -0.74 8.76 -1.86
C ALA A 55 -0.61 9.99 -0.97
N TYR A 56 -1.30 9.94 0.16
CA TYR A 56 -1.24 10.97 1.19
C TYR A 56 -1.27 10.34 2.58
N TYR A 57 -0.92 11.14 3.58
CA TYR A 57 -0.98 10.76 4.99
C TYR A 57 -2.25 11.32 5.62
N THR A 58 -3.21 10.47 5.95
CA THR A 58 -4.48 10.87 6.61
C THR A 58 -4.27 11.52 7.98
N SER A 59 -3.07 11.43 8.55
CA SER A 59 -2.70 12.12 9.80
C SER A 59 -2.60 13.63 9.65
N SER A 60 -2.36 14.14 8.44
CA SER A 60 -2.12 15.57 8.18
C SER A 60 -2.79 16.10 6.92
N GLN A 61 -3.39 15.22 6.12
CA GLN A 61 -3.95 15.55 4.81
C GLN A 61 -5.29 14.86 4.61
N ILE A 62 -6.10 15.43 3.72
CA ILE A 62 -7.39 14.91 3.31
C ILE A 62 -7.54 14.98 1.78
N CYS A 63 -8.24 14.00 1.21
CA CYS A 63 -8.61 14.00 -0.21
C CYS A 63 -9.99 14.64 -0.39
N CYS A 64 -10.03 15.79 -1.07
CA CYS A 64 -11.27 16.49 -1.41
C CYS A 64 -11.44 16.52 -2.93
N ASN A 65 -12.40 15.74 -3.45
CA ASN A 65 -12.67 15.65 -4.90
C ASN A 65 -11.41 15.37 -5.74
N GLY A 66 -10.53 14.47 -5.27
CA GLY A 66 -9.29 14.12 -5.97
C GLY A 66 -8.12 15.09 -5.76
N ILE A 67 -8.27 16.10 -4.89
CA ILE A 67 -7.22 17.03 -4.51
C ILE A 67 -6.80 16.78 -3.07
N ILE A 68 -5.51 16.58 -2.85
CA ILE A 68 -4.93 16.44 -1.51
C ILE A 68 -4.79 17.84 -0.89
N LYS A 69 -5.39 18.04 0.26
CA LYS A 69 -5.29 19.26 1.07
C LYS A 69 -4.67 18.96 2.42
N ALA A 70 -4.01 19.94 3.02
CA ALA A 70 -3.57 19.86 4.40
C ALA A 70 -4.77 20.00 5.35
N GLY A 71 -4.79 19.22 6.43
CA GLY A 71 -5.88 19.16 7.41
C GLY A 71 -6.77 17.94 7.23
N SER A 72 -7.83 17.89 8.03
CA SER A 72 -8.69 16.70 8.18
C SER A 72 -10.13 16.95 7.68
N VAL A 73 -10.39 18.09 7.04
CA VAL A 73 -11.74 18.53 6.65
C VAL A 73 -11.72 19.06 5.21
N CYS A 74 -12.70 18.58 4.44
CA CYS A 74 -13.16 19.18 3.19
C CYS A 74 -14.36 20.08 3.53
#